data_AF-A0A2S7KU52-F1
#
_entry.id   AF-A0A2S7KU52-F1
#
_cell.length_a   1.000
_cell.length_b   1.000
_cell.length_c   1.000
_cell.angle_alpha   90.00
_cell.angle_beta   90.00
_cell.angle_gamma   90.00
#
_symmetry.space_group_name_H-M   'P 1'
#
loop_
_entity.id
_entity.type
_entity.pdbx_description
1 polymer ?
#
loop_
_entity_poly.entity_id
_entity_poly.type
_entity_poly.pdbx_seq_one_letter_code
_entity_poly.pdbx_strand_id
1 'polypeptide(L)'
;MNRIYITLIALAFIISCDSAKNVTKTHVASTKIEVLRNAFFIDSLTVKKHLYTLASDEMEGRKSGTPGIEKAAKYIENEFKRIGLSTFDDLETYRQTFNFKPRKGKEEITSANIIGVLEGKSKKDEYVIISAHYDHLGNEGKGDDKIYNGANDDASGVTGVLALAEYFKKVGNERTILFAAFTGEEMGLIGSTHFGKGIDASKFVAGINLEMIGKVPSFGPNTAWLTGFERSDFGKIIQKNLVGTGYQLFPDPYTNFNLFFRSDNASLARLGVPSHTFSTTPIDVDKDYHQVSDEAETLNMTVITQTIQAVAKGTESIINGKDTPTRVLLEDDKKQ
;
A
#
# COMPACT_ATOMS: atom_id res chain seq x y z
N MET A 1 -43.97 52.90 -48.91
CA MET A 1 -44.55 51.71 -49.59
C MET A 1 -44.59 50.57 -48.59
N ASN A 2 -45.53 49.63 -48.78
CA ASN A 2 -45.77 48.40 -48.01
C ASN A 2 -46.05 48.54 -46.50
N ARG A 3 -47.35 48.54 -46.19
CA ARG A 3 -47.95 48.06 -44.93
C ARG A 3 -47.78 46.54 -44.80
N ILE A 4 -47.85 46.02 -43.57
CA ILE A 4 -48.46 44.74 -43.11
C ILE A 4 -48.25 44.74 -41.57
N TYR A 5 -49.28 45.05 -40.77
CA TYR A 5 -50.09 44.10 -39.94
C TYR A 5 -49.30 43.48 -38.75
N ILE A 6 -49.84 43.16 -37.56
CA ILE A 6 -51.22 43.08 -37.06
C ILE A 6 -51.28 43.37 -35.54
N THR A 7 -52.38 44.01 -35.16
CA THR A 7 -53.18 44.07 -33.92
C THR A 7 -52.96 43.07 -32.75
N LEU A 8 -53.47 43.52 -31.57
CA LEU A 8 -53.92 42.78 -30.36
C LEU A 8 -52.78 42.24 -29.45
N ILE A 9 -52.80 42.37 -28.11
CA ILE A 9 -53.72 42.95 -27.10
C ILE A 9 -52.91 43.70 -26.02
N ALA A 10 -53.52 44.67 -25.31
CA ALA A 10 -53.06 45.15 -24.00
C ALA A 10 -54.13 44.90 -22.93
N LEU A 11 -53.78 44.23 -21.83
CA LEU A 11 -54.45 44.41 -20.54
C LEU A 11 -53.51 44.01 -19.41
N ALA A 12 -53.20 44.94 -18.51
CA ALA A 12 -52.46 44.66 -17.30
C ALA A 12 -53.40 44.05 -16.25
N PHE A 13 -52.97 42.96 -15.60
CA PHE A 13 -53.54 42.54 -14.33
C PHE A 13 -52.46 42.56 -13.25
N ILE A 14 -52.74 43.34 -12.22
CA ILE A 14 -51.90 43.52 -11.04
C ILE A 14 -52.28 42.38 -10.08
N ILE A 15 -51.37 41.48 -9.76
CA ILE A 15 -51.54 40.55 -8.64
C ILE A 15 -50.29 40.60 -7.75
N SER A 16 -50.54 41.01 -6.50
CA SER A 16 -49.59 41.08 -5.41
C SER A 16 -49.09 39.69 -4.99
N CYS A 17 -47.94 39.65 -4.33
CA CYS A 17 -47.40 38.47 -3.67
C CYS A 17 -48.45 37.75 -2.80
N ASP A 18 -48.55 36.41 -2.94
CA ASP A 18 -48.12 35.50 -1.87
C ASP A 18 -47.89 34.07 -2.40
N SER A 19 -46.77 33.45 -2.01
CA SER A 19 -46.54 31.99 -1.95
C SER A 19 -45.05 31.70 -1.68
N ALA A 20 -44.70 31.54 -0.41
CA ALA A 20 -43.44 30.89 -0.04
C ALA A 20 -43.46 29.39 -0.42
N LYS A 21 -42.37 28.87 -1.02
CA LYS A 21 -41.90 27.49 -0.80
C LYS A 21 -40.51 27.18 -1.41
N ASN A 22 -39.73 26.45 -0.61
CA ASN A 22 -38.66 25.51 -1.00
C ASN A 22 -37.32 26.04 -1.56
N VAL A 23 -36.48 26.61 -0.67
CA VAL A 23 -35.03 26.74 -0.88
C VAL A 23 -34.24 26.10 0.28
N THR A 24 -34.45 24.80 0.56
CA THR A 24 -33.84 24.11 1.72
C THR A 24 -33.61 22.59 1.58
N LYS A 25 -33.48 22.03 0.35
CA LYS A 25 -33.18 20.58 0.18
C LYS A 25 -31.90 20.21 -0.58
N THR A 26 -31.26 21.14 -1.30
CA THR A 26 -30.12 20.80 -2.18
C THR A 26 -28.77 20.73 -1.43
N HIS A 27 -28.50 21.67 -0.52
CA HIS A 27 -27.18 21.79 0.13
C HIS A 27 -26.86 20.66 1.14
N VAL A 28 -27.86 20.13 1.86
CA VAL A 28 -27.61 19.09 2.89
C VAL A 28 -27.22 17.75 2.24
N ALA A 29 -27.73 17.47 1.03
CA ALA A 29 -27.42 16.26 0.29
C ALA A 29 -25.98 16.28 -0.28
N SER A 30 -25.54 17.40 -0.85
CA SER A 30 -24.17 17.51 -1.40
C SER A 30 -23.12 17.35 -0.31
N THR A 31 -23.25 18.08 0.81
CA THR A 31 -22.30 18.00 1.93
C THR A 31 -22.28 16.60 2.55
N LYS A 32 -23.42 15.89 2.64
CA LYS A 32 -23.43 14.51 3.13
C LYS A 32 -22.76 13.53 2.17
N ILE A 33 -22.92 13.71 0.85
CA ILE A 33 -22.23 12.89 -0.17
C ILE A 33 -20.73 13.18 -0.20
N GLU A 34 -20.33 14.44 -0.03
CA GLU A 34 -18.94 14.88 0.00
C GLU A 34 -18.22 14.43 1.28
N VAL A 35 -18.87 14.53 2.46
CA VAL A 35 -18.38 13.95 3.71
C VAL A 35 -18.30 12.43 3.65
N LEU A 36 -19.26 11.74 3.01
CA LEU A 36 -19.18 10.29 2.79
C LEU A 36 -18.03 9.93 1.83
N ARG A 37 -17.80 10.70 0.75
CA ARG A 37 -16.67 10.49 -0.15
C ARG A 37 -15.32 10.72 0.55
N ASN A 38 -15.20 11.78 1.35
CA ASN A 38 -13.97 12.08 2.08
C ASN A 38 -13.70 11.10 3.24
N ALA A 39 -14.74 10.52 3.85
CA ALA A 39 -14.59 9.50 4.88
C ALA A 39 -13.99 8.17 4.38
N PHE A 40 -14.06 7.92 3.06
CA PHE A 40 -13.53 6.73 2.39
C PHE A 40 -12.37 7.05 1.43
N PHE A 41 -11.61 8.12 1.71
CA PHE A 41 -10.43 8.49 0.94
C PHE A 41 -9.17 8.35 1.82
N ILE A 42 -8.07 7.88 1.23
CA ILE A 42 -6.77 7.83 1.91
C ILE A 42 -6.20 9.26 1.91
N ASP A 43 -6.13 9.87 3.10
CA ASP A 43 -5.70 11.25 3.29
C ASP A 43 -4.17 11.39 3.17
N SER A 44 -3.72 12.34 2.36
CA SER A 44 -2.31 12.67 2.18
C SER A 44 -1.64 13.17 3.47
N LEU A 45 -2.39 13.71 4.43
CA LEU A 45 -1.84 14.08 5.74
C LEU A 45 -1.48 12.85 6.58
N THR A 46 -2.28 11.78 6.52
CA THR A 46 -1.99 10.49 7.16
C THR A 46 -0.79 9.82 6.49
N VAL A 47 -0.75 9.81 5.15
CA VAL A 47 0.40 9.31 4.38
C VAL A 47 1.67 10.08 4.76
N LYS A 48 1.62 11.42 4.78
CA LYS A 48 2.75 12.27 5.16
C LYS A 48 3.22 11.99 6.60
N LYS A 49 2.30 11.88 7.56
CA LYS A 49 2.63 11.57 8.97
C LYS A 49 3.43 10.27 9.06
N HIS A 50 2.97 9.19 8.41
CA HIS A 50 3.63 7.90 8.48
C HIS A 50 5.02 7.92 7.85
N LEU A 51 5.14 8.45 6.63
CA LEU A 51 6.42 8.54 5.92
C LEU A 51 7.46 9.30 6.76
N TYR A 52 7.11 10.52 7.18
CA TYR A 52 8.01 11.39 7.94
C TYR A 52 8.35 10.85 9.33
N THR A 53 7.50 10.00 9.94
CA THR A 53 7.85 9.38 11.22
C THR A 53 8.83 8.23 10.99
N LEU A 54 8.54 7.36 10.02
CA LEU A 54 9.33 6.15 9.76
C LEU A 54 10.71 6.48 9.17
N ALA A 55 10.80 7.48 8.30
CA ALA A 55 12.01 7.95 7.63
C ALA A 55 12.74 9.07 8.39
N SER A 56 12.53 9.22 9.70
CA SER A 56 13.24 10.23 10.50
C SER A 56 14.53 9.68 11.10
N ASP A 57 15.52 10.56 11.32
CA ASP A 57 16.76 10.28 12.06
C ASP A 57 16.52 9.58 13.40
N GLU A 58 15.39 9.85 14.06
CA GLU A 58 15.00 9.19 15.31
C GLU A 58 14.89 7.66 15.16
N MET A 59 14.62 7.16 13.96
CA MET A 59 14.54 5.73 13.62
C MET A 59 15.91 5.12 13.26
N GLU A 60 17.01 5.89 13.27
CA GLU A 60 18.40 5.44 13.14
C GLU A 60 18.65 4.50 11.94
N GLY A 61 17.92 4.71 10.84
CA GLY A 61 17.97 3.90 9.63
C GLY A 61 17.50 2.44 9.76
N ARG A 62 16.81 2.10 10.86
CA ARG A 62 16.01 0.87 11.04
C ARG A 62 16.71 -0.46 10.72
N LYS A 63 18.03 -0.60 10.91
CA LYS A 63 18.71 -1.89 10.69
C LYS A 63 18.24 -2.97 11.66
N SER A 64 17.91 -4.17 11.18
CA SER A 64 17.47 -5.27 12.03
C SER A 64 18.49 -5.58 13.14
N GLY A 65 18.01 -5.71 14.38
CA GLY A 65 18.84 -5.88 15.58
C GLY A 65 19.38 -4.60 16.22
N THR A 66 18.94 -3.41 15.78
CA THR A 66 19.36 -2.11 16.36
C THR A 66 18.24 -1.42 17.17
N PRO A 67 18.52 -0.36 17.95
CA PRO A 67 17.48 0.44 18.60
C PRO A 67 16.50 1.09 17.60
N GLY A 68 16.97 1.44 16.40
CA GLY A 68 16.17 2.04 15.33
C GLY A 68 15.01 1.18 14.86
N ILE A 69 15.26 -0.10 14.55
CA ILE A 69 14.20 -1.04 14.14
C ILE A 69 13.17 -1.23 15.26
N GLU A 70 13.57 -1.19 16.53
CA GLU A 70 12.66 -1.34 17.67
C GLU A 70 11.74 -0.12 17.88
N LYS A 71 12.24 1.08 17.60
CA LYS A 71 11.40 2.30 17.57
C LYS A 71 10.36 2.22 16.45
N ALA A 72 10.78 1.81 15.26
CA ALA A 72 9.89 1.64 14.11
C ALA A 72 8.84 0.54 14.33
N ALA A 73 9.24 -0.62 14.88
CA ALA A 73 8.34 -1.69 15.28
C ALA A 73 7.26 -1.18 16.24
N LYS A 74 7.69 -0.51 17.32
CA LYS A 74 6.78 0.05 18.33
C LYS A 74 5.83 1.11 17.75
N TYR A 75 6.27 1.89 16.77
CA TYR A 75 5.39 2.82 16.05
C TYR A 75 4.29 2.06 15.29
N ILE A 76 4.66 1.05 14.50
CA ILE A 76 3.73 0.22 13.71
C ILE A 76 2.74 -0.52 14.61
N GLU A 77 3.22 -1.12 15.72
CA GLU A 77 2.37 -1.76 16.74
C GLU A 77 1.33 -0.80 17.34
N ASN A 78 1.74 0.44 17.65
CA ASN A 78 0.84 1.46 18.20
C ASN A 78 -0.20 1.92 17.17
N GLU A 79 0.17 2.01 15.89
CA GLU A 79 -0.78 2.35 14.82
C GLU A 79 -1.76 1.21 14.54
N PHE A 80 -1.31 -0.06 14.50
CA PHE A 80 -2.20 -1.24 14.43
C PHE A 80 -3.18 -1.29 15.62
N LYS A 81 -2.69 -0.99 16.83
CA LYS A 81 -3.53 -0.87 18.03
C LYS A 81 -4.54 0.29 17.93
N ARG A 82 -4.13 1.45 17.43
CA ARG A 82 -5.00 2.62 17.19
C ARG A 82 -6.11 2.33 16.18
N ILE A 83 -5.78 1.61 15.11
CA ILE A 83 -6.72 1.18 14.06
C ILE A 83 -7.67 0.09 14.60
N GLY A 84 -7.27 -0.63 15.66
CA GLY A 84 -8.05 -1.70 16.26
C GLY A 84 -8.00 -2.97 15.43
N LEU A 85 -6.80 -3.36 14.99
CA LEU A 85 -6.51 -4.68 14.42
C LEU A 85 -6.30 -5.71 15.55
N SER A 86 -6.62 -6.97 15.29
CA SER A 86 -6.27 -8.09 16.18
C SER A 86 -4.83 -8.58 15.90
N THR A 87 -4.30 -9.43 16.78
CA THR A 87 -3.06 -10.17 16.53
C THR A 87 -3.31 -11.31 15.53
N PHE A 88 -2.22 -11.92 15.03
CA PHE A 88 -2.28 -13.02 14.07
C PHE A 88 -2.12 -14.38 14.76
N ASP A 89 -2.96 -15.36 14.39
CA ASP A 89 -3.07 -16.69 15.01
C ASP A 89 -3.02 -16.61 16.56
N ASP A 90 -2.19 -17.42 17.21
CA ASP A 90 -2.06 -17.50 18.67
C ASP A 90 -1.06 -16.46 19.27
N LEU A 91 -0.67 -15.43 18.52
CA LEU A 91 0.29 -14.43 19.02
C LEU A 91 -0.35 -13.53 20.09
N GLU A 92 0.29 -13.42 21.25
CA GLU A 92 -0.11 -12.53 22.36
C GLU A 92 0.03 -11.03 22.02
N THR A 93 0.85 -10.71 21.01
CA THR A 93 1.13 -9.34 20.55
C THR A 93 1.17 -9.30 19.02
N TYR A 94 1.34 -8.12 18.41
CA TYR A 94 1.55 -8.03 16.96
C TYR A 94 2.91 -8.58 16.50
N ARG A 95 3.80 -9.01 17.42
CA ARG A 95 5.16 -9.46 17.10
C ARG A 95 5.22 -10.96 16.86
N GLN A 96 5.53 -11.36 15.63
CA GLN A 96 6.09 -12.69 15.35
C GLN A 96 7.61 -12.62 15.57
N THR A 97 8.04 -12.81 16.82
CA THR A 97 9.45 -12.76 17.23
C THR A 97 10.19 -14.03 16.81
N PHE A 98 11.40 -13.88 16.26
CA PHE A 98 12.27 -14.98 15.89
C PHE A 98 13.75 -14.60 16.01
N ASN A 99 14.60 -15.63 16.07
CA ASN A 99 16.05 -15.48 16.03
C ASN A 99 16.58 -15.89 14.64
N PHE A 100 17.61 -15.19 14.16
CA PHE A 100 18.34 -15.57 12.95
C PHE A 100 19.82 -15.22 13.06
N LYS A 101 20.64 -15.94 12.29
CA LYS A 101 22.07 -15.63 12.15
C LYS A 101 22.32 -14.96 10.79
N PRO A 102 22.82 -13.71 10.74
CA PRO A 102 23.08 -13.03 9.49
C PRO A 102 24.24 -13.68 8.72
N ARG A 103 24.18 -13.66 7.38
CA ARG A 103 25.24 -14.22 6.51
C ARG A 103 26.62 -13.62 6.79
N LYS A 104 26.67 -12.35 7.17
CA LYS A 104 27.88 -11.60 7.55
C LYS A 104 27.81 -11.22 9.02
N GLY A 105 27.88 -12.21 9.91
CA GLY A 105 27.98 -12.00 11.35
C GLY A 105 28.21 -13.31 12.10
N LYS A 106 28.70 -13.22 13.34
CA LYS A 106 28.93 -14.39 14.21
C LYS A 106 27.81 -14.61 15.22
N GLU A 107 27.16 -13.54 15.63
CA GLU A 107 26.14 -13.52 16.68
C GLU A 107 24.74 -13.70 16.10
N GLU A 108 23.82 -14.14 16.95
CA GLU A 108 22.41 -14.32 16.60
C GLU A 108 21.65 -13.03 16.89
N ILE A 109 20.75 -12.65 15.99
CA ILE A 109 19.91 -11.46 16.11
C ILE A 109 18.48 -11.92 16.39
N THR A 110 17.90 -11.41 17.48
CA THR A 110 16.46 -11.46 17.71
C THR A 110 15.80 -10.30 16.96
N SER A 111 14.74 -10.58 16.21
CA SER A 111 13.91 -9.56 15.55
C SER A 111 12.46 -10.04 15.50
N ALA A 112 11.54 -9.23 14.97
CA ALA A 112 10.13 -9.60 14.85
C ALA A 112 9.50 -9.05 13.57
N ASN A 113 8.66 -9.85 12.91
CA ASN A 113 7.69 -9.28 11.97
C ASN A 113 6.55 -8.65 12.77
N ILE A 114 6.02 -7.51 12.32
CA ILE A 114 4.88 -6.84 12.96
C ILE A 114 3.63 -7.10 12.12
N ILE A 115 2.67 -7.84 12.67
CA ILE A 115 1.53 -8.39 11.92
C ILE A 115 0.22 -8.03 12.64
N GLY A 116 -0.61 -7.23 11.99
CA GLY A 116 -1.97 -6.89 12.44
C GLY A 116 -3.02 -7.53 11.53
N VAL A 117 -4.15 -7.95 12.09
CA VAL A 117 -5.22 -8.66 11.37
C VAL A 117 -6.53 -7.87 11.40
N LEU A 118 -7.21 -7.85 10.24
CA LEU A 118 -8.60 -7.44 10.10
C LEU A 118 -9.41 -8.64 9.62
N GLU A 119 -10.17 -9.27 10.54
CA GLU A 119 -10.97 -10.46 10.24
C GLU A 119 -11.99 -10.21 9.11
N GLY A 120 -12.15 -11.19 8.23
CA GLY A 120 -13.12 -11.17 7.13
C GLY A 120 -14.55 -11.45 7.58
N LYS A 121 -15.54 -10.79 6.97
CA LYS A 121 -16.95 -10.97 7.34
C LYS A 121 -17.55 -12.30 6.89
N SER A 122 -17.35 -12.70 5.64
CA SER A 122 -17.95 -13.91 5.06
C SER A 122 -16.93 -14.98 4.63
N LYS A 123 -15.66 -14.61 4.46
CA LYS A 123 -14.56 -15.47 3.99
C LYS A 123 -13.35 -15.38 4.93
N LYS A 124 -13.58 -15.50 6.23
CA LYS A 124 -12.53 -15.31 7.25
C LYS A 124 -11.34 -16.26 7.14
N ASP A 125 -11.55 -17.45 6.60
CA ASP A 125 -10.51 -18.47 6.40
C ASP A 125 -9.72 -18.29 5.08
N GLU A 126 -10.09 -17.31 4.25
CA GLU A 126 -9.34 -16.88 3.06
C GLU A 126 -8.53 -15.62 3.41
N TYR A 127 -7.20 -15.71 3.33
CA TYR A 127 -6.28 -14.62 3.69
C TYR A 127 -5.82 -13.82 2.48
N VAL A 128 -5.77 -12.50 2.62
CA VAL A 128 -4.98 -11.60 1.76
C VAL A 128 -3.94 -10.91 2.65
N ILE A 129 -2.68 -10.91 2.25
CA ILE A 129 -1.63 -10.19 2.97
C ILE A 129 -1.24 -8.92 2.20
N ILE A 130 -1.16 -7.80 2.92
CA ILE A 130 -0.65 -6.52 2.46
C ILE A 130 0.63 -6.25 3.23
N SER A 131 1.77 -6.14 2.54
CA SER A 131 3.08 -6.13 3.17
C SER A 131 4.05 -5.09 2.61
N ALA A 132 5.08 -4.82 3.40
CA ALA A 132 6.26 -4.00 3.11
C ALA A 132 7.37 -4.42 4.10
N HIS A 133 8.64 -4.09 3.83
CA HIS A 133 9.68 -4.22 4.86
C HIS A 133 9.83 -2.91 5.63
N TYR A 134 10.15 -3.01 6.92
CA TYR A 134 10.36 -1.83 7.76
C TYR A 134 11.81 -1.67 8.24
N ASP A 135 12.71 -2.61 7.90
CA ASP A 135 14.14 -2.42 8.03
C ASP A 135 14.75 -1.66 6.85
N HIS A 136 15.93 -1.08 7.09
CA HIS A 136 16.84 -0.55 6.08
C HIS A 136 18.31 -0.66 6.59
N LEU A 137 19.25 0.09 6.02
CA LEU A 137 20.69 -0.13 6.20
C LEU A 137 21.30 0.41 7.51
N GLY A 138 20.59 1.23 8.29
CA GLY A 138 21.02 1.71 9.62
C GLY A 138 21.85 3.00 9.63
N ASN A 139 22.65 3.18 10.67
CA ASN A 139 23.50 4.36 10.90
C ASN A 139 24.99 4.04 10.67
N GLU A 140 25.33 3.65 9.43
CA GLU A 140 26.68 3.25 9.00
C GLU A 140 27.14 3.99 7.72
N GLY A 141 26.47 5.09 7.37
CA GLY A 141 26.74 5.90 6.19
C GLY A 141 28.10 6.63 6.22
N LYS A 142 28.42 7.28 5.10
CA LYS A 142 29.70 7.95 4.88
C LYS A 142 29.50 9.44 4.63
N GLY A 143 30.21 10.25 5.40
CA GLY A 143 30.16 11.71 5.31
C GLY A 143 29.78 12.31 6.67
N ASP A 144 29.24 13.51 6.62
CA ASP A 144 28.70 14.21 7.79
C ASP A 144 27.38 13.56 8.24
N ASP A 145 26.51 13.25 7.26
CA ASP A 145 25.38 12.35 7.44
C ASP A 145 25.80 10.89 7.31
N LYS A 146 25.18 10.04 8.13
CA LYS A 146 25.46 8.62 8.29
C LYS A 146 24.20 7.77 8.40
N ILE A 147 23.02 8.36 8.42
CA ILE A 147 21.77 7.63 8.60
C ILE A 147 21.23 7.27 7.21
N TYR A 148 21.04 5.98 6.96
CA TYR A 148 20.26 5.53 5.81
C TYR A 148 18.79 5.62 6.21
N ASN A 149 18.15 6.77 6.02
CA ASN A 149 16.76 6.97 6.45
C ASN A 149 15.74 6.16 5.63
N GLY A 150 16.08 5.69 4.42
CA GLY A 150 15.28 4.70 3.68
C GLY A 150 13.83 5.15 3.50
N ALA A 151 13.64 6.39 3.06
CA ALA A 151 12.33 7.00 2.91
C ALA A 151 11.53 6.32 1.81
N ASN A 152 12.13 6.10 0.64
CA ASN A 152 11.55 5.29 -0.42
C ASN A 152 11.63 3.81 -0.02
N ASP A 153 12.74 3.41 0.60
CA ASP A 153 13.18 2.02 0.79
C ASP A 153 13.28 1.62 2.29
N ASP A 154 12.21 1.11 2.93
CA ASP A 154 10.84 1.07 2.44
C ASP A 154 9.83 1.69 3.44
N ALA A 155 10.20 2.83 4.03
CA ALA A 155 9.25 3.63 4.80
C ALA A 155 8.01 4.05 3.96
N SER A 156 8.16 4.11 2.61
CA SER A 156 7.06 4.38 1.68
C SER A 156 6.07 3.22 1.58
N GLY A 157 6.52 1.97 1.46
CA GLY A 157 5.66 0.79 1.45
C GLY A 157 4.97 0.58 2.79
N VAL A 158 5.68 0.72 3.92
CA VAL A 158 5.08 0.61 5.27
C VAL A 158 4.03 1.70 5.51
N THR A 159 4.27 2.91 4.99
CA THR A 159 3.26 3.98 4.97
C THR A 159 2.00 3.54 4.22
N GLY A 160 2.15 2.83 3.10
CA GLY A 160 1.06 2.20 2.37
C GLY A 160 0.33 1.12 3.17
N VAL A 161 1.05 0.23 3.87
CA VAL A 161 0.46 -0.80 4.74
C VAL A 161 -0.42 -0.16 5.82
N LEU A 162 0.08 0.87 6.52
CA LEU A 162 -0.65 1.58 7.58
C LEU A 162 -1.87 2.34 7.03
N ALA A 163 -1.73 3.02 5.88
CA ALA A 163 -2.83 3.73 5.24
C ALA A 163 -3.93 2.79 4.72
N LEU A 164 -3.56 1.63 4.15
CA LEU A 164 -4.50 0.59 3.73
C LEU A 164 -5.21 -0.06 4.92
N ALA A 165 -4.51 -0.28 6.03
CA ALA A 165 -5.12 -0.77 7.28
C ALA A 165 -6.21 0.17 7.79
N GLU A 166 -5.95 1.47 7.84
CA GLU A 166 -6.96 2.45 8.26
C GLU A 166 -8.10 2.57 7.24
N TYR A 167 -7.82 2.46 5.93
CA TYR A 167 -8.84 2.46 4.88
C TYR A 167 -9.77 1.24 4.99
N PHE A 168 -9.23 0.03 5.00
CA PHE A 168 -10.02 -1.20 5.04
C PHE A 168 -10.77 -1.38 6.36
N LYS A 169 -10.25 -0.84 7.48
CA LYS A 169 -11.02 -0.76 8.74
C LYS A 169 -12.32 0.04 8.59
N LYS A 170 -12.35 1.06 7.71
CA LYS A 170 -13.51 1.92 7.46
C LYS A 170 -14.45 1.35 6.39
N VAL A 171 -13.95 0.85 5.27
CA VAL A 171 -14.80 0.29 4.18
C VAL A 171 -15.23 -1.15 4.45
N GLY A 172 -14.44 -1.91 5.22
CA GLY A 172 -14.62 -3.33 5.47
C GLY A 172 -14.12 -4.25 4.36
N ASN A 173 -14.23 -5.54 4.63
CA ASN A 173 -13.58 -6.62 3.91
C ASN A 173 -14.39 -7.92 4.06
N GLU A 174 -14.35 -8.79 3.05
CA GLU A 174 -15.00 -10.12 3.12
C GLU A 174 -14.00 -11.21 3.46
N ARG A 175 -12.79 -11.13 2.88
CA ARG A 175 -11.61 -11.94 3.26
C ARG A 175 -10.89 -11.34 4.46
N THR A 176 -10.21 -12.17 5.24
CA THR A 176 -9.33 -11.67 6.31
C THR A 176 -8.11 -11.01 5.70
N ILE A 177 -7.76 -9.81 6.16
CA ILE A 177 -6.57 -9.09 5.72
C ILE A 177 -5.49 -9.15 6.82
N LEU A 178 -4.29 -9.57 6.44
CA LEU A 178 -3.08 -9.42 7.24
C LEU A 178 -2.34 -8.18 6.75
N PHE A 179 -1.95 -7.31 7.68
CA PHE A 179 -1.08 -6.17 7.45
C PHE A 179 0.27 -6.50 8.09
N ALA A 180 1.30 -6.72 7.28
CA ALA A 180 2.59 -7.22 7.75
C ALA A 180 3.72 -6.24 7.42
N ALA A 181 4.46 -5.82 8.43
CA ALA A 181 5.76 -5.18 8.27
C ALA A 181 6.85 -6.23 8.54
N PHE A 182 7.62 -6.59 7.52
CA PHE A 182 8.68 -7.59 7.60
C PHE A 182 10.04 -6.95 7.98
N THR A 183 10.89 -7.72 8.64
CA THR A 183 12.25 -7.29 9.06
C THR A 183 13.32 -8.20 8.47
N GLY A 184 14.48 -7.64 8.15
CA GLY A 184 15.62 -8.33 7.57
C GLY A 184 15.43 -8.65 6.10
N GLU A 185 14.67 -7.83 5.35
CA GLU A 185 14.63 -7.88 3.88
C GLU A 185 16.05 -7.72 3.35
N GLU A 186 16.72 -6.64 3.77
CA GLU A 186 18.08 -6.21 3.40
C GLU A 186 19.15 -7.24 3.77
N MET A 187 18.82 -8.14 4.69
CA MET A 187 19.66 -9.24 5.15
C MET A 187 19.42 -10.55 4.39
N GLY A 188 18.48 -10.55 3.44
CA GLY A 188 18.13 -11.64 2.54
C GLY A 188 16.73 -12.23 2.78
N LEU A 189 15.69 -11.39 2.78
CA LEU A 189 14.26 -11.79 2.92
C LEU A 189 13.96 -12.56 4.22
N ILE A 190 14.66 -12.23 5.32
CA ILE A 190 14.66 -13.05 6.52
C ILE A 190 13.26 -13.13 7.15
N GLY A 191 12.60 -12.00 7.35
CA GLY A 191 11.28 -11.90 7.97
C GLY A 191 10.18 -12.58 7.19
N SER A 192 10.03 -12.28 5.90
CA SER A 192 9.03 -12.94 5.04
C SER A 192 9.32 -14.43 4.82
N THR A 193 10.60 -14.84 4.79
CA THR A 193 10.98 -16.27 4.75
C THR A 193 10.63 -16.98 6.05
N HIS A 194 10.78 -16.31 7.21
CA HIS A 194 10.34 -16.87 8.49
C HIS A 194 8.81 -17.01 8.52
N PHE A 195 8.08 -15.94 8.17
CA PHE A 195 6.62 -15.95 8.10
C PHE A 195 6.10 -17.07 7.17
N GLY A 196 6.66 -17.17 5.96
CA GLY A 196 6.30 -18.18 4.96
C GLY A 196 6.43 -19.63 5.45
N LYS A 197 7.38 -19.92 6.35
CA LYS A 197 7.54 -21.26 6.96
C LYS A 197 6.48 -21.60 8.00
N GLY A 198 5.86 -20.58 8.62
CA GLY A 198 4.88 -20.75 9.69
C GLY A 198 3.43 -20.85 9.22
N ILE A 199 3.15 -20.64 7.93
CA ILE A 199 1.77 -20.52 7.41
C ILE A 199 1.30 -21.72 6.57
N ASP A 200 0.01 -21.97 6.60
CA ASP A 200 -0.70 -22.76 5.58
C ASP A 200 -0.93 -21.89 4.33
N ALA A 201 0.01 -21.96 3.39
CA ALA A 201 -0.02 -21.21 2.14
C ALA A 201 -1.24 -21.51 1.24
N SER A 202 -2.04 -22.55 1.52
CA SER A 202 -3.28 -22.83 0.77
C SER A 202 -4.41 -21.84 1.11
N LYS A 203 -4.42 -21.29 2.34
CA LYS A 203 -5.38 -20.27 2.79
C LYS A 203 -5.09 -18.87 2.25
N PHE A 204 -3.85 -18.63 1.82
CA PHE A 204 -3.43 -17.33 1.30
C PHE A 204 -3.83 -17.18 -0.17
N VAL A 205 -4.85 -16.34 -0.40
CA VAL A 205 -5.42 -16.07 -1.72
C VAL A 205 -4.60 -15.07 -2.52
N ALA A 206 -3.95 -14.09 -1.88
CA ALA A 206 -3.09 -13.12 -2.54
C ALA A 206 -2.09 -12.46 -1.58
N GLY A 207 -0.95 -12.02 -2.12
CA GLY A 207 0.01 -11.12 -1.49
C GLY A 207 0.16 -9.82 -2.28
N ILE A 208 0.05 -8.71 -1.58
CA ILE A 208 0.18 -7.34 -2.10
C ILE A 208 1.38 -6.74 -1.38
N ASN A 209 2.57 -6.88 -1.95
CA ASN A 209 3.74 -6.20 -1.40
C ASN A 209 3.81 -4.78 -1.99
N LEU A 210 4.19 -3.81 -1.16
CA LEU A 210 4.50 -2.44 -1.54
C LEU A 210 6.00 -2.25 -1.32
N GLU A 211 6.68 -1.58 -2.26
CA GLU A 211 8.11 -1.32 -2.18
C GLU A 211 8.43 -0.08 -3.01
N MET A 212 9.11 0.91 -2.43
CA MET A 212 9.63 2.07 -3.18
C MET A 212 8.54 2.78 -4.02
N ILE A 213 7.44 3.16 -3.35
CA ILE A 213 6.27 3.82 -3.95
C ILE A 213 6.36 5.37 -3.97
N GLY A 214 7.58 5.92 -3.81
CA GLY A 214 7.84 7.35 -3.63
C GLY A 214 8.30 8.16 -4.85
N LYS A 215 8.87 7.55 -5.88
CA LYS A 215 9.47 8.26 -7.03
C LYS A 215 8.51 8.28 -8.24
N VAL A 216 8.68 9.23 -9.15
CA VAL A 216 7.82 9.30 -10.35
C VAL A 216 8.11 8.12 -11.29
N PRO A 217 7.11 7.31 -11.69
CA PRO A 217 7.34 6.15 -12.54
C PRO A 217 7.74 6.50 -13.98
N SER A 218 8.49 5.60 -14.61
CA SER A 218 8.95 5.69 -15.99
C SER A 218 7.82 5.71 -17.03
N PHE A 219 6.67 5.12 -16.71
CA PHE A 219 5.45 5.20 -17.53
C PHE A 219 4.68 6.53 -17.37
N GLY A 220 5.13 7.42 -16.49
CA GLY A 220 4.53 8.74 -16.24
C GLY A 220 3.63 8.80 -15.00
N PRO A 221 2.98 9.96 -14.76
CA PRO A 221 2.13 10.18 -13.57
C PRO A 221 0.89 9.29 -13.58
N ASN A 222 0.34 9.01 -12.40
CA ASN A 222 -0.79 8.10 -12.19
C ASN A 222 -0.54 6.67 -12.69
N THR A 223 0.71 6.20 -12.64
CA THR A 223 1.07 4.82 -13.00
C THR A 223 1.81 4.12 -11.86
N ALA A 224 1.77 2.80 -11.86
CA ALA A 224 2.65 1.96 -11.07
C ALA A 224 3.04 0.75 -11.93
N TRP A 225 4.07 0.02 -11.52
CA TRP A 225 4.45 -1.25 -12.13
C TRP A 225 4.39 -2.38 -11.10
N LEU A 226 4.18 -3.61 -11.60
CA LEU A 226 4.02 -4.81 -10.79
C LEU A 226 5.08 -5.85 -11.18
N THR A 227 5.85 -6.34 -10.21
CA THR A 227 6.73 -7.49 -10.42
C THR A 227 5.91 -8.74 -10.75
N GLY A 228 6.45 -9.64 -11.58
CA GLY A 228 5.82 -10.94 -11.84
C GLY A 228 4.45 -10.89 -12.53
N PHE A 229 4.07 -9.79 -13.18
CA PHE A 229 2.73 -9.51 -13.71
C PHE A 229 2.07 -10.68 -14.48
N GLU A 230 2.83 -11.42 -15.30
CA GLU A 230 2.32 -12.55 -16.10
C GLU A 230 2.38 -13.92 -15.39
N ARG A 231 2.89 -13.99 -14.16
CA ARG A 231 2.96 -15.24 -13.37
C ARG A 231 1.63 -15.64 -12.72
N SER A 232 0.64 -14.75 -12.68
CA SER A 232 -0.76 -15.09 -12.42
C SER A 232 -1.68 -14.07 -13.10
N ASP A 233 -3.00 -14.26 -13.03
CA ASP A 233 -3.96 -13.27 -13.52
C ASP A 233 -4.16 -12.06 -12.57
N PHE A 234 -3.44 -12.01 -11.45
CA PHE A 234 -3.51 -10.93 -10.45
C PHE A 234 -3.43 -9.55 -11.10
N GLY A 235 -2.37 -9.27 -11.89
CA GLY A 235 -2.18 -7.96 -12.51
C GLY A 235 -3.34 -7.54 -13.44
N LYS A 236 -3.98 -8.52 -14.09
CA LYS A 236 -5.13 -8.32 -14.98
C LYS A 236 -6.42 -8.03 -14.19
N ILE A 237 -6.59 -8.65 -13.02
CA ILE A 237 -7.66 -8.30 -12.06
C ILE A 237 -7.48 -6.85 -11.57
N ILE A 238 -6.26 -6.44 -11.23
CA ILE A 238 -5.98 -5.05 -10.81
C ILE A 238 -6.30 -4.06 -11.94
N GLN A 239 -5.81 -4.30 -13.16
CA GLN A 239 -6.12 -3.45 -14.32
C GLN A 239 -7.63 -3.31 -14.57
N LYS A 240 -8.38 -4.41 -14.52
CA LYS A 240 -9.86 -4.43 -14.63
C LYS A 240 -10.52 -3.54 -13.58
N ASN A 241 -10.06 -3.58 -12.32
CA ASN A 241 -10.62 -2.79 -11.22
C ASN A 241 -10.25 -1.29 -11.29
N LEU A 242 -9.15 -0.95 -11.98
CA LEU A 242 -8.70 0.43 -12.20
C LEU A 242 -9.34 1.13 -13.40
N VAL A 243 -10.14 0.43 -14.23
CA VAL A 243 -10.84 1.05 -15.37
C VAL A 243 -11.71 2.23 -14.91
N GLY A 244 -11.49 3.39 -15.53
CA GLY A 244 -12.22 4.62 -15.21
C GLY A 244 -11.68 5.42 -14.01
N THR A 245 -10.64 4.95 -13.32
CA THR A 245 -10.00 5.70 -12.21
C THR A 245 -9.04 6.79 -12.69
N GLY A 246 -8.50 6.66 -13.91
CA GLY A 246 -7.39 7.48 -14.41
C GLY A 246 -6.01 7.02 -13.94
N TYR A 247 -5.92 5.92 -13.18
CA TYR A 247 -4.68 5.26 -12.79
C TYR A 247 -4.45 4.00 -13.64
N GLN A 248 -3.20 3.65 -13.91
CA GLN A 248 -2.83 2.46 -14.69
C GLN A 248 -1.74 1.62 -14.00
N LEU A 249 -1.84 0.30 -14.14
CA LEU A 249 -0.83 -0.65 -13.68
C LEU A 249 -0.16 -1.30 -14.89
N PHE A 250 1.16 -1.33 -14.92
CA PHE A 250 1.97 -1.96 -15.95
C PHE A 250 2.77 -3.15 -15.39
N PRO A 251 3.28 -4.06 -16.24
CA PRO A 251 4.34 -4.97 -15.85
C PRO A 251 5.61 -4.19 -15.46
N ASP A 252 6.42 -4.77 -14.57
CA ASP A 252 7.81 -4.36 -14.29
C ASP A 252 8.61 -4.15 -15.60
N PRO A 253 9.08 -2.92 -15.90
CA PRO A 253 9.87 -2.64 -17.10
C PRO A 253 11.36 -2.99 -16.94
N TYR A 254 11.82 -3.27 -15.72
CA TYR A 254 13.23 -3.46 -15.37
C TYR A 254 13.62 -4.95 -15.35
N THR A 255 13.18 -5.70 -16.36
CA THR A 255 13.26 -7.18 -16.40
C THR A 255 14.66 -7.74 -16.18
N ASN A 256 15.71 -7.01 -16.56
CA ASN A 256 17.12 -7.38 -16.34
C ASN A 256 17.55 -7.41 -14.86
N PHE A 257 16.81 -6.76 -13.96
CA PHE A 257 17.10 -6.69 -12.52
C PHE A 257 16.45 -7.82 -11.71
N ASN A 258 15.59 -8.62 -12.32
CA ASN A 258 14.91 -9.78 -11.72
C ASN A 258 14.15 -9.45 -10.41
N LEU A 259 13.49 -8.30 -10.37
CA LEU A 259 12.94 -7.70 -9.14
C LEU A 259 11.91 -8.59 -8.42
N PHE A 260 11.16 -9.42 -9.15
CA PHE A 260 10.19 -10.37 -8.59
C PHE A 260 10.75 -11.34 -7.53
N PHE A 261 12.07 -11.57 -7.51
CA PHE A 261 12.74 -12.44 -6.54
C PHE A 261 13.61 -11.69 -5.52
N ARG A 262 13.59 -10.35 -5.54
CA ARG A 262 14.42 -9.45 -4.73
C ARG A 262 13.64 -8.70 -3.65
N SER A 263 12.49 -9.25 -3.25
CA SER A 263 11.53 -8.61 -2.36
C SER A 263 10.72 -9.65 -1.59
N ASP A 264 10.08 -9.25 -0.49
CA ASP A 264 9.33 -10.12 0.40
C ASP A 264 8.18 -10.88 -0.27
N ASN A 265 7.65 -10.34 -1.38
CA ASN A 265 6.65 -11.02 -2.20
C ASN A 265 7.12 -12.43 -2.61
N ALA A 266 8.42 -12.58 -2.88
CA ALA A 266 9.06 -13.80 -3.38
C ALA A 266 8.97 -14.95 -2.37
N SER A 267 9.00 -14.67 -1.07
CA SER A 267 8.93 -15.67 -0.01
C SER A 267 7.60 -16.41 -0.02
N LEU A 268 6.49 -15.71 -0.29
CA LEU A 268 5.16 -16.31 -0.44
C LEU A 268 4.92 -16.86 -1.86
N ALA A 269 5.49 -16.22 -2.89
CA ALA A 269 5.42 -16.72 -4.27
C ALA A 269 6.09 -18.10 -4.42
N ARG A 270 7.18 -18.37 -3.67
CA ARG A 270 7.82 -19.70 -3.53
C ARG A 270 6.89 -20.79 -2.96
N LEU A 271 5.79 -20.40 -2.31
CA LEU A 271 4.73 -21.29 -1.82
C LEU A 271 3.51 -21.32 -2.78
N GLY A 272 3.66 -20.71 -3.97
CA GLY A 272 2.64 -20.59 -5.01
C GLY A 272 1.58 -19.50 -4.76
N VAL A 273 1.64 -18.74 -3.66
CA VAL A 273 0.67 -17.66 -3.39
C VAL A 273 0.86 -16.53 -4.41
N PRO A 274 -0.18 -16.01 -5.09
CA PRO A 274 -0.08 -14.88 -6.01
C PRO A 274 0.28 -13.61 -5.25
N SER A 275 1.59 -13.45 -5.08
CA SER A 275 2.26 -12.49 -4.23
C SER A 275 3.22 -11.68 -5.09
N HIS A 276 2.89 -10.41 -5.28
CA HIS A 276 3.55 -9.51 -6.23
C HIS A 276 3.84 -8.17 -5.58
N THR A 277 4.89 -7.48 -6.04
CA THR A 277 5.29 -6.16 -5.53
C THR A 277 4.79 -5.06 -6.46
N PHE A 278 4.05 -4.10 -5.91
CA PHE A 278 3.78 -2.81 -6.52
C PHE A 278 4.92 -1.84 -6.20
N SER A 279 5.43 -1.18 -7.23
CA SER A 279 6.38 -0.10 -7.07
C SER A 279 6.14 1.01 -8.08
N THR A 280 6.79 2.14 -7.83
CA THR A 280 6.80 3.32 -8.72
C THR A 280 8.21 3.66 -9.20
N THR A 281 9.24 3.11 -8.57
CA THR A 281 10.60 3.67 -8.69
C THR A 281 11.27 3.31 -10.02
N PRO A 282 11.97 4.26 -10.66
CA PRO A 282 12.83 3.96 -11.80
C PRO A 282 14.20 3.47 -11.33
N ILE A 283 14.27 2.19 -10.95
CA ILE A 283 15.41 1.58 -10.24
C ILE A 283 16.74 1.61 -11.03
N ASP A 284 16.69 1.78 -12.35
CA ASP A 284 17.85 1.87 -13.21
C ASP A 284 18.52 3.25 -13.21
N VAL A 285 17.82 4.29 -12.73
CA VAL A 285 18.29 5.68 -12.68
C VAL A 285 18.07 6.37 -11.33
N ASP A 286 17.43 5.72 -10.35
CA ASP A 286 17.33 6.24 -8.99
C ASP A 286 18.72 6.35 -8.35
N LYS A 287 19.04 7.55 -7.87
CA LYS A 287 20.34 7.87 -7.27
C LYS A 287 20.32 7.77 -5.75
N ASP A 288 19.14 7.71 -5.16
CA ASP A 288 18.96 7.69 -3.71
C ASP A 288 18.90 6.25 -3.17
N TYR A 289 18.67 5.25 -4.03
CA TYR A 289 18.63 3.83 -3.66
C TYR A 289 19.88 3.39 -2.87
N HIS A 290 19.66 2.86 -1.66
CA HIS A 290 20.70 2.48 -0.69
C HIS A 290 21.70 3.62 -0.35
N GLN A 291 21.28 4.89 -0.46
CA GLN A 291 22.08 6.08 -0.08
C GLN A 291 21.48 6.78 1.14
N VAL A 292 22.32 7.56 1.84
CA VAL A 292 21.85 8.49 2.88
C VAL A 292 20.97 9.62 2.31
N SER A 293 20.93 9.79 0.99
CA SER A 293 20.01 10.73 0.34
C SER A 293 18.59 10.19 0.12
N ASP A 294 18.27 8.96 0.53
CA ASP A 294 16.87 8.47 0.50
C ASP A 294 16.03 9.07 1.63
N GLU A 295 15.75 10.36 1.48
CA GLU A 295 15.02 11.20 2.42
C GLU A 295 13.58 11.47 1.96
N ALA A 296 12.69 11.73 2.91
CA ALA A 296 11.26 12.00 2.63
C ALA A 296 11.06 13.19 1.67
N GLU A 297 11.94 14.19 1.75
CA GLU A 297 12.05 15.34 0.87
C GLU A 297 12.32 14.98 -0.61
N THR A 298 12.93 13.83 -0.89
CA THR A 298 13.22 13.37 -2.25
C THR A 298 12.04 12.66 -2.92
N LEU A 299 10.94 12.45 -2.19
CA LEU A 299 9.78 11.69 -2.66
C LEU A 299 8.62 12.58 -3.05
N ASN A 300 7.79 12.07 -3.96
CA ASN A 300 6.58 12.73 -4.39
C ASN A 300 5.38 12.22 -3.58
N MET A 301 4.97 13.00 -2.57
CA MET A 301 3.83 12.70 -1.70
C MET A 301 2.52 12.43 -2.48
N THR A 302 2.33 13.06 -3.63
CA THR A 302 1.17 12.81 -4.51
C THR A 302 1.26 11.43 -5.15
N VAL A 303 2.44 11.01 -5.62
CA VAL A 303 2.67 9.66 -6.15
C VAL A 303 2.40 8.59 -5.09
N ILE A 304 2.96 8.74 -3.88
CA ILE A 304 2.71 7.81 -2.76
C ILE A 304 1.20 7.71 -2.51
N THR A 305 0.54 8.85 -2.28
CA THR A 305 -0.88 8.90 -1.93
C THR A 305 -1.76 8.27 -3.02
N GLN A 306 -1.52 8.60 -4.29
CA GLN A 306 -2.28 8.05 -5.42
C GLN A 306 -1.99 6.56 -5.64
N THR A 307 -0.75 6.10 -5.42
CA THR A 307 -0.39 4.67 -5.52
C THR A 307 -1.14 3.85 -4.48
N ILE A 308 -1.17 4.29 -3.22
CA ILE A 308 -1.91 3.60 -2.15
C ILE A 308 -3.41 3.57 -2.47
N GLN A 309 -3.98 4.65 -3.01
CA GLN A 309 -5.37 4.70 -3.48
C GLN A 309 -5.64 3.75 -4.65
N ALA A 310 -4.72 3.65 -5.60
CA ALA A 310 -4.80 2.72 -6.72
C ALA A 310 -4.68 1.26 -6.26
N VAL A 311 -3.84 0.95 -5.27
CA VAL A 311 -3.79 -0.38 -4.64
C VAL A 311 -5.10 -0.69 -3.92
N ALA A 312 -5.63 0.24 -3.12
CA ALA A 312 -6.90 0.09 -2.42
C ALA A 312 -8.07 -0.23 -3.38
N LYS A 313 -8.19 0.56 -4.47
CA LYS A 313 -9.24 0.37 -5.48
C LYS A 313 -8.99 -0.87 -6.35
N GLY A 314 -7.74 -1.06 -6.77
CA GLY A 314 -7.31 -2.14 -7.65
C GLY A 314 -7.49 -3.53 -7.03
N THR A 315 -7.30 -3.65 -5.72
CA THR A 315 -7.44 -4.92 -4.97
C THR A 315 -8.86 -5.18 -4.45
N GLU A 316 -9.79 -4.23 -4.60
CA GLU A 316 -11.15 -4.27 -4.02
C GLU A 316 -11.90 -5.57 -4.32
N SER A 317 -11.84 -6.11 -5.54
CA SER A 317 -12.55 -7.35 -5.88
C SER A 317 -11.93 -8.60 -5.24
N ILE A 318 -10.62 -8.57 -4.95
CA ILE A 318 -9.91 -9.61 -4.23
C ILE A 318 -10.25 -9.52 -2.74
N ILE A 319 -10.16 -8.34 -2.12
CA ILE A 319 -10.51 -8.14 -0.70
C ILE A 319 -11.98 -8.51 -0.39
N ASN A 320 -12.89 -8.23 -1.33
CA ASN A 320 -14.30 -8.56 -1.22
C ASN A 320 -14.68 -9.96 -1.77
N GLY A 321 -13.70 -10.83 -2.03
CA GLY A 321 -13.95 -12.24 -2.34
C GLY A 321 -14.59 -12.54 -3.71
N LYS A 322 -14.66 -11.55 -4.62
CA LYS A 322 -15.29 -11.65 -5.94
C LYS A 322 -14.38 -12.27 -7.00
N ASP A 323 -13.11 -11.86 -7.02
CA ASP A 323 -12.07 -12.45 -7.87
C ASP A 323 -11.07 -13.21 -6.97
N THR A 324 -10.58 -14.36 -7.41
CA THR A 324 -9.54 -15.17 -6.75
C THR A 324 -8.42 -15.36 -7.74
N PRO A 325 -7.24 -14.74 -7.56
CA PRO A 325 -6.17 -14.87 -8.53
C PRO A 325 -5.64 -16.30 -8.64
N THR A 326 -5.15 -16.68 -9.82
CA THR A 326 -4.48 -17.96 -10.02
C THR A 326 -3.20 -18.05 -9.17
N ARG A 327 -2.82 -19.27 -8.76
CA ARG A 327 -1.53 -19.49 -8.08
C ARG A 327 -0.37 -19.10 -9.00
N VAL A 328 0.76 -18.70 -8.41
CA VAL A 328 1.95 -18.26 -9.16
C VAL A 328 2.51 -19.41 -9.98
N LEU A 329 2.68 -19.16 -11.28
CA LEU A 329 3.56 -19.92 -12.13
C LEU A 329 5.00 -19.41 -11.90
N LEU A 330 5.66 -20.07 -10.95
CA LEU A 330 7.10 -20.19 -11.03
C LEU A 330 7.34 -21.11 -12.23
N GLU A 331 8.21 -20.68 -13.14
CA GLU A 331 8.69 -21.63 -14.14
C GLU A 331 9.39 -22.74 -13.36
N ASP A 332 9.04 -24.00 -13.65
CA ASP A 332 9.78 -25.15 -13.13
C ASP A 332 11.29 -24.86 -13.24
N ASP A 333 12.11 -25.35 -12.31
CA ASP A 333 13.57 -25.44 -12.45
C ASP A 333 13.92 -26.40 -13.62
N LYS A 334 13.60 -25.98 -14.85
CA LYS A 334 13.82 -26.68 -16.11
C LYS A 334 15.26 -26.53 -16.52
N LYS A 335 16.09 -27.24 -15.77
CA LYS A 335 17.36 -27.83 -16.21
C LYS A 335 18.27 -26.89 -16.99
N GLN A 336 19.20 -26.28 -16.26
CA GLN A 336 20.62 -26.36 -16.64
C GLN A 336 21.50 -26.40 -15.39
#